data_AF-A0A7V5YHK3-F1
#
_entry.id   AF-A0A7V5YHK3-F1
#
_cell.length_a   1.000
_cell.length_b   1.000
_cell.length_c   1.000
_cell.angle_alpha   90.00
_cell.angle_beta   90.00
_cell.angle_gamma   90.00
#
_symmetry.space_group_name_H-M   'P 1'
#
loop_
_entity.id
_entity.type
_entity.pdbx_description
1 polymer ?
#
loop_
_entity_poly.entity_id
_entity_poly.type
_entity_poly.pdbx_seq_one_letter_code
_entity_poly.pdbx_strand_id
1 'polypeptide(L)' 'ATIDWTMKESVRAKLRVLVKRALRKYGYPPDKQAKATETVIKQAELLGEQYPSVT' A
#
# COMPACT_ATOMS: atom_id res chain seq x y z
N ALA A 1 -4.75 10.98 -23.08
CA ALA A 1 -4.31 9.75 -22.38
C ALA A 1 -4.94 9.76 -20.99
N THR A 2 -5.89 8.87 -20.75
CA THR A 2 -6.55 8.65 -19.45
C THR A 2 -5.48 8.14 -18.49
N ILE A 3 -4.90 9.02 -17.67
CA ILE A 3 -3.90 8.59 -16.69
C ILE A 3 -4.60 7.62 -15.74
N ASP A 4 -4.17 6.35 -15.80
CA ASP A 4 -4.86 5.17 -15.28
C ASP A 4 -5.05 5.21 -13.76
N TRP A 5 -6.19 5.76 -13.33
CA TRP A 5 -6.67 5.63 -11.95
C TRP A 5 -6.82 4.15 -11.55
N THR A 6 -7.20 3.31 -12.51
CA THR A 6 -7.29 1.85 -12.40
C THR A 6 -5.97 1.20 -11.99
N MET A 7 -4.84 1.74 -12.46
CA MET A 7 -3.52 1.22 -12.10
C MET A 7 -3.18 1.53 -10.64
N LYS A 8 -3.53 2.74 -10.15
CA LYS A 8 -3.36 3.12 -8.74
C LYS A 8 -4.20 2.24 -7.81
N GLU A 9 -5.44 1.96 -8.16
CA GLU A 9 -6.33 1.11 -7.34
C GLU A 9 -5.86 -0.35 -7.29
N SER A 10 -5.41 -0.90 -8.42
CA SER A 10 -4.86 -2.26 -8.52
C SER A 10 -3.59 -2.43 -7.68
N VAL A 11 -2.70 -1.43 -7.69
CA VAL A 11 -1.49 -1.40 -6.85
C VAL A 11 -1.87 -1.33 -5.37
N ARG A 12 -2.83 -0.46 -5.00
CA ARG A 12 -3.32 -0.34 -3.61
C ARG A 12 -3.96 -1.64 -3.11
N ALA A 13 -4.68 -2.37 -3.97
CA ALA A 13 -5.23 -3.68 -3.64
C ALA A 13 -4.14 -4.72 -3.38
N LYS A 14 -3.12 -4.81 -4.25
CA LYS A 14 -1.97 -5.71 -4.06
C LYS A 14 -1.19 -5.38 -2.78
N LEU A 15 -0.94 -4.10 -2.51
CA LEU A 15 -0.21 -3.64 -1.33
C LEU A 15 -0.93 -4.03 -0.03
N ARG A 16 -2.27 -3.89 0.02
CA ARG A 16 -3.08 -4.33 1.17
C ARG A 16 -2.89 -5.82 1.49
N VAL A 17 -2.85 -6.66 0.46
CA VAL A 17 -2.66 -8.12 0.64
C VAL A 17 -1.27 -8.42 1.17
N LEU A 18 -0.23 -7.79 0.62
CA LEU A 18 1.16 -7.97 1.06
C LEU A 18 1.35 -7.54 2.51
N VAL A 19 0.82 -6.37 2.89
CA VAL A 19 0.93 -5.86 4.26
C VAL A 19 0.20 -6.76 5.25
N LYS A 20 -1.03 -7.18 4.95
CA LYS A 20 -1.76 -8.14 5.80
C LYS A 20 -0.99 -9.45 5.96
N ARG A 21 -0.38 -9.97 4.89
CA ARG A 21 0.43 -11.19 4.94
C ARG A 21 1.68 -11.01 5.81
N ALA A 22 2.36 -9.86 5.70
CA ALA A 22 3.51 -9.53 6.54
C ALA A 22 3.11 -9.42 8.02
N LEU A 23 2.06 -8.67 8.33
CA LEU A 23 1.55 -8.49 9.70
C LEU A 23 1.16 -9.82 10.34
N ARG A 24 0.49 -10.71 9.61
CA ARG A 24 0.17 -12.05 10.08
C ARG A 24 1.42 -12.91 10.32
N LYS A 25 2.44 -12.81 9.45
CA LYS A 25 3.71 -13.54 9.59
C LYS A 25 4.46 -13.13 10.87
N TYR A 26 4.39 -11.86 11.25
CA TYR A 26 5.05 -11.33 12.46
C TYR A 26 4.15 -11.32 13.72
N GLY A 27 3.00 -12.00 13.69
CA GLY A 27 2.12 -12.12 14.87
C GLY A 27 1.39 -10.83 15.26
N TYR A 28 1.22 -9.89 14.32
CA TYR A 28 0.57 -8.62 14.61
C TYR A 28 -0.93 -8.81 14.87
N PRO A 29 -1.48 -8.23 15.95
CA PRO A 29 -2.84 -8.49 16.36
C PRO A 29 -3.85 -7.85 15.39
N PRO A 30 -4.95 -8.55 15.06
CA PRO A 30 -5.84 -8.21 13.94
C PRO A 30 -6.57 -6.87 14.11
N ASP A 31 -6.81 -6.44 15.34
CA ASP A 31 -7.34 -5.13 15.72
C ASP A 31 -6.44 -3.97 15.24
N LYS A 32 -5.12 -4.15 15.26
CA LYS A 32 -4.14 -3.14 14.86
C LYS A 32 -3.71 -3.25 13.39
N GLN A 33 -4.10 -4.33 12.70
CA GLN A 33 -3.71 -4.55 11.31
C GLN A 33 -4.29 -3.51 10.36
N ALA A 34 -5.51 -3.03 10.60
CA ALA A 34 -6.17 -2.03 9.76
C ALA A 34 -5.36 -0.72 9.73
N LYS A 35 -5.03 -0.18 10.91
CA LYS A 35 -4.26 1.06 11.06
C LYS A 35 -2.84 0.94 10.48
N ALA A 36 -2.18 -0.20 10.70
CA ALA A 36 -0.86 -0.46 10.13
C ALA A 36 -0.91 -0.52 8.59
N THR A 37 -1.94 -1.16 8.04
CA THR A 37 -2.14 -1.25 6.57
C THR A 37 -2.38 0.12 5.95
N GLU A 38 -3.22 0.95 6.55
CA GLU A 38 -3.48 2.32 6.08
C GLU A 38 -2.23 3.20 6.11
N THR A 39 -1.42 3.08 7.17
CA THR A 39 -0.17 3.83 7.31
C THR A 39 0.82 3.49 6.20
N VAL A 40 0.99 2.19 5.88
CA VAL A 40 1.89 1.75 4.81
C VAL A 40 1.40 2.20 3.43
N ILE A 41 0.09 2.22 3.19
CA ILE A 41 -0.47 2.74 1.92
C ILE A 41 -0.18 4.23 1.80
N LYS A 42 -0.43 5.01 2.84
CA LYS A 42 -0.16 6.46 2.85
C LYS A 42 1.33 6.76 2.62
N GLN A 43 2.21 5.97 3.22
CA GLN A 43 3.66 6.09 2.99
C GLN A 43 4.04 5.73 1.54
N ALA A 44 3.44 4.68 0.98
CA ALA A 44 3.69 4.30 -0.41
C ALA A 44 3.18 5.36 -1.42
N GLU A 45 2.04 6.01 -1.11
CA GLU A 45 1.52 7.13 -1.91
C GLU A 45 2.45 8.34 -1.88
N LEU A 46 2.91 8.74 -0.68
CA LEU A 46 3.91 9.80 -0.52
C LEU A 46 5.21 9.51 -1.28
N LEU A 47 5.69 8.27 -1.23
CA LEU A 47 6.90 7.86 -1.96
C LEU A 47 6.68 7.85 -3.48
N GLY A 48 5.51 7.43 -3.96
CA GLY A 48 5.17 7.45 -5.38
C GLY A 48 4.99 8.87 -5.93
N GLU A 49 4.51 9.80 -5.12
CA GLU A 49 4.45 11.23 -5.46
C GLU A 49 5.83 11.90 -5.41
N GLN A 50 6.68 11.49 -4.47
CA GLN A 50 8.04 12.03 -4.31
C GLN A 50 9.00 11.52 -5.40
N TYR A 51 8.76 10.32 -5.95
CA TYR A 51 9.56 9.74 -7.02
C TYR A 51 8.66 9.29 -8.19
N PRO A 52 8.15 10.23 -9.00
CA PRO A 52 7.44 9.89 -10.22
C PRO A 52 8.46 9.40 -11.25
N SER A 53 8.85 8.13 -11.14
CA SER A 53 9.73 7.41 -12.06
C SER A 53 11.18 7.93 -12.05
N VAL A 54 12.10 7.06 -11.61
CA VAL A 54 13.47 7.12 -12.11
C VAL A 54 13.43 7.08 -13.65
N THR A 55 14.17 8.01 -14.24
CA THR A 55 14.31 8.30 -15.67
C THR A 55 14.74 7.07 -16.47
#